data_AF-A0A7C4AGM2-F1
#
_entry.id   AF-A0A7C4AGM2-F1
#
_cell.length_a   1.000
_cell.length_b   1.000
_cell.length_c   1.000
_cell.angle_alpha   90.00
_cell.angle_beta   90.00
_cell.angle_gamma   90.00
#
_symmetry.space_group_name_H-M   'P 1'
#
loop_
_entity.id
_entity.type
_entity.pdbx_description
1 polymer ?
#
loop_
_entity_poly.entity_id
_entity_poly.type
_entity_poly.pdbx_seq_one_letter_code
_entity_poly.pdbx_strand_id
1 'polypeptide(L)' 'ACIIACPWNIPQWDEASGKVIKCDFCRDRIDAGKNPACVTGCCAHALDFVRPNEASREQRTSWGAKILKHQIEEPGL' A
#
# COMPACT_ATOMS: atom_id res chain seq x y z
N ALA A 1 1.34 15.67 -20.85
CA ALA A 1 2.08 14.38 -20.92
C ALA A 1 1.89 13.51 -19.67
N CYS A 2 2.04 14.01 -18.43
CA CYS A 2 1.98 13.18 -17.20
C CYS A 2 0.61 12.51 -16.90
N ILE A 3 -0.52 13.19 -17.18
CA ILE A 3 -1.87 12.63 -16.98
C ILE A 3 -2.06 11.38 -17.84
N ILE A 4 -1.82 11.51 -19.15
CA ILE A 4 -1.98 10.45 -20.15
C ILE A 4 -0.96 9.32 -19.94
N ALA A 5 0.23 9.62 -19.42
CA ALA A 5 1.28 8.63 -19.21
C ALA A 5 1.00 7.66 -18.06
N CYS A 6 0.12 8.01 -17.11
CA CYS A 6 -0.19 7.15 -15.98
C CYS A 6 -1.21 6.07 -16.39
N PRO A 7 -0.87 4.77 -16.35
CA PRO A 7 -1.79 3.71 -16.77
C PRO A 7 -3.00 3.56 -15.82
N TRP A 8 -2.92 4.13 -14.63
CA TRP A 8 -3.98 4.11 -13.62
C TRP A 8 -4.78 5.41 -13.56
N ASN A 9 -4.50 6.39 -14.43
CA ASN A 9 -5.21 7.67 -14.51
C ASN A 9 -5.29 8.41 -13.15
N ILE A 10 -4.21 8.37 -12.34
CA ILE A 10 -4.19 8.98 -11.01
C ILE A 10 -3.99 10.50 -11.02
N PRO A 11 -3.06 11.09 -11.81
CA PRO A 11 -2.84 12.53 -11.80
C PRO A 11 -4.03 13.28 -12.41
N GLN A 12 -4.56 14.27 -11.70
CA GLN A 12 -5.72 15.07 -12.11
C GLN A 12 -5.38 16.55 -12.24
N TRP A 13 -6.02 17.24 -13.18
CA TRP A 13 -5.85 18.69 -13.34
C TRP A 13 -6.60 19.45 -12.26
N ASP A 14 -5.93 20.40 -11.62
CA ASP A 14 -6.55 21.38 -10.72
C ASP A 14 -6.59 22.74 -11.41
N GLU A 15 -7.80 23.20 -11.72
CA GLU A 15 -8.02 24.48 -12.42
C GLU A 15 -7.60 25.68 -11.57
N ALA A 16 -7.74 25.59 -10.24
CA ALA A 16 -7.44 26.71 -9.36
C ALA A 16 -5.93 27.00 -9.28
N SER A 17 -5.09 25.97 -9.16
CA SER A 17 -3.64 26.14 -9.14
C SER A 17 -2.99 26.11 -10.53
N GLY A 18 -3.72 25.68 -11.56
CA GLY A 18 -3.19 25.45 -12.91
C GLY A 18 -2.12 24.34 -12.94
N LYS A 19 -2.22 23.37 -12.03
CA LYS A 19 -1.24 22.29 -11.86
C LYS A 19 -1.92 20.94 -11.81
N VAL A 20 -1.13 19.89 -12.04
CA VAL A 20 -1.58 18.51 -11.85
C VAL A 20 -1.33 18.08 -10.42
N ILE A 21 -2.35 17.51 -9.78
CA ILE A 21 -2.30 17.01 -8.41
C ILE A 21 -2.51 15.49 -8.36
N LYS A 22 -1.98 14.86 -7.31
CA LYS A 22 -2.21 13.45 -6.96
C LYS A 22 -1.89 13.25 -5.49
N CYS A 23 -2.21 12.07 -4.96
CA CYS A 23 -1.71 11.63 -3.65
C CYS A 23 -0.18 11.81 -3.57
N ASP A 24 0.26 12.51 -2.53
CA ASP A 24 1.65 12.79 -2.19
C ASP A 24 2.18 11.85 -1.10
N PHE A 25 1.36 10.87 -0.72
CA PHE A 25 1.61 9.91 0.36
C PHE A 25 1.65 10.55 1.75
N CYS A 26 1.03 11.72 1.95
CA CYS A 26 1.09 12.49 3.20
C CYS A 26 2.53 12.78 3.63
N ARG A 27 3.33 13.35 2.71
CA ARG A 27 4.77 13.54 2.91
C ARG A 27 5.08 14.32 4.19
N ASP A 28 4.35 15.41 4.41
CA ASP A 28 4.45 16.27 5.59
C ASP A 28 4.23 15.51 6.91
N ARG A 29 3.28 14.59 6.95
CA ARG A 29 2.99 13.75 8.12
C ARG A 29 4.09 12.72 8.34
N ILE A 30 4.54 12.06 7.28
CA ILE A 30 5.61 11.06 7.35
C ILE A 30 6.90 11.70 7.84
N ASP A 31 7.26 12.88 7.32
CA ASP A 31 8.45 13.63 7.75
C ASP A 31 8.38 14.01 9.24
N ALA A 32 7.17 14.19 9.78
CA ALA A 32 6.90 14.41 11.20
C ALA A 32 6.76 13.11 12.03
N GLY A 33 7.05 11.94 11.46
CA GLY A 33 6.96 10.65 12.14
C GLY A 33 5.53 10.15 12.37
N LYS A 34 4.55 10.68 11.66
CA LYS A 34 3.13 10.29 11.76
C LYS A 34 2.74 9.39 10.59
N ASN A 35 1.76 8.52 10.83
CA ASN A 35 1.14 7.75 9.76
C ASN A 35 0.34 8.64 8.79
N PRO A 36 0.14 8.20 7.53
CA PRO A 36 -0.73 8.88 6.58
C PRO A 36 -2.14 9.08 7.16
N ALA A 37 -2.80 10.15 6.71
CA ALA A 37 -4.11 10.51 7.22
C ALA A 37 -5.16 9.42 6.95
N CYS A 38 -5.15 8.81 5.76
CA CYS A 38 -6.07 7.74 5.39
C CYS A 38 -5.89 6.47 6.23
N VAL A 39 -4.65 6.13 6.61
CA VAL A 39 -4.35 4.99 7.49
C VAL A 39 -4.82 5.28 8.91
N THR A 40 -4.52 6.48 9.41
CA THR A 40 -4.93 6.92 10.76
C THR A 40 -6.46 6.96 10.90
N GLY A 41 -7.17 7.38 9.85
CA GLY A 41 -8.63 7.49 9.85
C GLY A 41 -9.37 6.18 9.56
N CYS A 42 -8.67 5.07 9.30
CA CYS A 42 -9.30 3.81 8.91
C CYS A 42 -9.90 3.08 10.13
N CYS A 43 -11.17 3.33 10.44
CA CYS A 43 -11.88 2.68 11.54
C CYS A 43 -12.01 1.16 11.38
N ALA A 44 -11.95 0.65 10.14
CA ALA A 44 -12.08 -0.77 9.84
C ALA A 44 -10.75 -1.53 9.84
N HIS A 45 -9.62 -0.84 10.07
CA HIS A 45 -8.28 -1.44 10.03
C HIS A 45 -7.95 -2.16 8.71
N ALA A 46 -8.50 -1.68 7.60
CA ALA A 46 -8.26 -2.24 6.26
C ALA A 46 -6.98 -1.71 5.60
N LEU A 47 -6.40 -0.61 6.12
CA LEU A 47 -5.23 0.05 5.56
C LEU A 47 -4.07 -0.02 6.56
N ASP A 48 -2.88 -0.30 6.05
CA ASP A 48 -1.63 -0.29 6.82
C ASP A 48 -0.52 0.45 6.06
N PHE A 49 0.45 0.97 6.81
CA PHE A 49 1.59 1.71 6.29
C PHE A 49 2.91 1.02 6.65
N VAL A 50 3.42 0.23 5.71
CA VAL A 50 4.58 -0.63 5.90
C VAL A 50 5.61 -0.47 4.78
N ARG A 51 6.85 -0.92 5.01
CA ARG A 51 7.86 -0.94 3.94
C ARG A 51 7.52 -2.06 2.94
N PRO A 52 7.54 -1.81 1.62
CA PRO A 52 7.16 -2.82 0.63
C PRO A 52 7.93 -4.15 0.75
N ASN A 53 9.23 -4.08 1.04
CA ASN A 53 10.07 -5.27 1.20
C ASN A 53 9.74 -6.05 2.48
N GLU A 54 9.33 -5.36 3.54
CA GLU A 54 8.90 -5.99 4.79
C GLU A 54 7.57 -6.71 4.59
N ALA A 55 6.57 -6.00 4.05
CA ALA A 55 5.26 -6.56 3.71
C ALA A 55 5.39 -7.79 2.80
N SER A 56 6.23 -7.69 1.76
CA SER A 56 6.45 -8.79 0.84
C SER A 56 7.15 -10.00 1.50
N ARG A 57 8.12 -9.76 2.39
CA ARG A 57 8.77 -10.84 3.16
C ARG A 57 7.77 -11.55 4.07
N GLU A 58 7.00 -10.80 4.84
CA GLU A 58 6.00 -11.35 5.76
C GLU A 58 4.95 -12.19 5.03
N GLN A 59 4.44 -11.70 3.90
CA GLN A 59 3.47 -12.45 3.09
C GLN A 59 4.08 -13.74 2.53
N ARG A 60 5.31 -13.71 2.02
CA ARG A 60 5.99 -14.92 1.52
C ARG A 60 6.25 -15.93 2.64
N THR A 61 6.73 -15.48 3.79
CA THR A 61 7.01 -16.35 4.93
C THR A 61 5.73 -16.97 5.50
N SER A 62 4.67 -16.17 5.68
CA SER A 62 3.39 -16.68 6.17
C SER A 62 2.75 -17.67 5.20
N TRP A 63 2.86 -17.42 3.89
CA TRP A 63 2.40 -18.35 2.87
C TRP A 63 3.21 -19.65 2.86
N GLY A 64 4.55 -19.57 2.91
CA GLY A 64 5.42 -20.75 2.98
C GLY A 64 5.14 -21.60 4.22
N ALA A 65 4.94 -20.98 5.38
CA ALA A 65 4.57 -21.67 6.62
C ALA A 65 3.21 -22.39 6.51
N LYS A 66 2.22 -21.78 5.85
CA LYS A 66 0.91 -22.41 5.61
C LYS A 66 1.04 -23.65 4.71
N ILE A 67 1.87 -23.60 3.67
CA ILE A 67 2.13 -24.76 2.80
C ILE A 67 2.76 -25.90 3.58
N LEU A 68 3.81 -25.62 4.35
CA LEU A 68 4.48 -26.63 5.15
C LEU A 68 3.51 -27.27 6.15
N LYS A 69 2.65 -26.47 6.78
CA LYS A 69 1.62 -26.96 7.69
C LYS A 69 0.60 -27.87 6.98
N HIS A 70 0.10 -27.46 5.81
CA HIS A 70 -0.83 -28.28 5.02
C HIS A 70 -0.20 -29.60 4.57
N GLN A 71 1.09 -29.62 4.24
CA GLN A 71 1.81 -30.84 3.87
C GLN A 71 1.99 -31.81 5.05
N ILE A 72 2.01 -31.30 6.29
CA ILE A 72 2.11 -32.11 7.51
C ILE A 72 0.73 -32.63 7.93
N GLU A 73 -0.33 -31.81 7.79
CA GLU A 73 -1.70 -32.16 8.21
C GLU A 73 -2.44 -33.04 7.18
N GLU A 74 -2.15 -32.91 5.87
CA GLU A 74 -2.68 -33.77 4.80
C GLU A 74 -1.56 -34.30 3.89
N PRO A 75 -0.74 -35.26 4.35
CA PRO A 75 0.32 -35.82 3.53
C PRO A 75 -0.25 -36.80 2.51
N GLY A 76 -0.59 -36.33 1.30
CA GLY A 76 -0.81 -37.20 0.14
C GLY A 76 -2.10 -37.04 -0.68
N LEU A 77 -2.64 -35.82 -0.82
CA LEU A 77 -3.39 -35.47 -2.04
C LEU A 77 -2.45 -34.87 -3.08
#